data_AF-A0A8T2W7N6-F1
#
_entry.id   AF-A0A8T2W7N6-F1
#
_cell.length_a   1.000
_cell.length_b   1.000
_cell.length_c   1.000
_cell.angle_alpha   90.00
_cell.angle_beta   90.00
_cell.angle_gamma   90.00
#
_symmetry.space_group_name_H-M   'P 1'
#
loop_
_entity.id
_entity.type
_entity.pdbx_description
1 polymer ?
#
loop_
_entity_poly.entity_id
_entity_poly.type
_entity_poly.pdbx_seq_one_letter_code
_entity_poly.pdbx_strand_id
1 'polypeptide(L)'
;MADSLQFAGIQGETLIKNPGSINGESFSLRDLTDCSVYLLDYTSEVDVTNCVNCQIFIGPVDGPAIFDSCQNCNVAVACQQFQVKGCTDCAFGLYCATVPTISGCSSIKVSCWSGAYAGLNAHFASANLDPTKNQWNKIYDASAVNDQPPNFVLNEDAAEPWEVTVEGADGPAENPVPGPVAAAPVVTTVAVEDISNGLQNASLDPLKAVFPSENGNNNNNNTGATEGTTTQNSSAADAAGYDYEPPSTEVARDQLQERLSAQSREEAEKRAAAQAAAARYLEEFYEKRNSSRDARIAQGRDELARRGSTEAGPEGESVWEKAISMVDFNAARPGGIDLSRFKSVLFACKEKGTGTTGN
;
A
#
# COMPACT_ATOMS: atom_id res chain seq x y z
N MET A 1 10.70 -28.48 -13.54
CA MET A 1 10.91 -27.52 -14.64
C MET A 1 11.23 -26.21 -13.96
N ALA A 2 12.28 -25.49 -14.38
CA ALA A 2 12.56 -24.18 -13.79
C ALA A 2 11.34 -23.29 -14.04
N ASP A 3 10.79 -22.69 -12.99
CA ASP A 3 9.71 -21.71 -13.13
C ASP A 3 10.25 -20.55 -13.96
N SER A 4 9.79 -20.43 -15.21
CA SER A 4 10.17 -19.29 -16.04
C SER A 4 9.56 -18.03 -15.44
N LEU A 5 10.39 -17.02 -15.20
CA LEU A 5 9.99 -15.68 -14.75
C LEU A 5 9.57 -14.80 -15.93
N GLN A 6 8.86 -15.42 -16.87
CA GLN A 6 8.33 -14.76 -18.05
C GLN A 6 7.12 -15.51 -18.59
N PHE A 7 6.20 -14.76 -19.18
CA PHE A 7 5.17 -15.26 -20.07
C PHE A 7 5.36 -14.62 -21.44
N ALA A 8 5.49 -15.43 -22.48
CA ALA A 8 5.83 -14.95 -23.82
C ALA A 8 5.06 -15.72 -24.91
N GLY A 9 4.40 -15.01 -25.82
CA GLY A 9 3.79 -15.59 -27.03
C GLY A 9 2.58 -16.49 -26.76
N ILE A 10 1.83 -16.21 -25.68
CA ILE A 10 0.68 -17.01 -25.25
C ILE A 10 -0.61 -16.28 -25.65
N GLN A 11 -1.64 -17.04 -26.06
CA GLN A 11 -2.91 -16.50 -26.51
C GLN A 11 -4.11 -17.19 -25.89
N GLY A 12 -5.09 -16.43 -25.41
CA GLY A 12 -6.37 -16.96 -24.92
C GLY A 12 -6.30 -17.74 -23.61
N GLU A 13 -5.19 -17.63 -22.86
CA GLU A 13 -4.96 -18.40 -21.64
C GLU A 13 -5.02 -17.55 -20.36
N THR A 14 -5.31 -18.22 -19.25
CA THR A 14 -5.19 -17.64 -17.91
C THR A 14 -3.88 -18.07 -17.28
N LEU A 15 -3.03 -17.10 -16.96
CA LEU A 15 -1.67 -17.30 -16.47
C LEU A 15 -1.59 -16.80 -15.04
N ILE A 16 -1.22 -17.67 -14.10
CA ILE A 16 -1.21 -17.35 -12.67
C ILE A 16 0.17 -17.67 -12.08
N LYS A 17 0.73 -16.71 -11.35
CA LYS A 17 1.86 -16.90 -10.44
C LYS A 17 1.36 -16.70 -9.02
N ASN A 18 1.36 -17.80 -8.27
CA ASN A 18 0.89 -17.82 -6.88
C ASN A 18 1.89 -17.10 -5.94
N PRO A 19 1.43 -16.69 -4.75
CA PRO A 19 2.32 -16.16 -3.71
C PRO A 19 3.54 -17.07 -3.46
N GLY A 20 4.73 -16.46 -3.38
CA GLY A 20 5.99 -17.17 -3.16
C GLY A 20 6.56 -17.89 -4.39
N SER A 21 6.03 -17.65 -5.60
CA SER A 21 6.58 -18.22 -6.85
C SER A 21 7.57 -17.29 -7.56
N ILE A 22 7.51 -15.98 -7.33
CA ILE A 22 8.42 -14.99 -7.90
C ILE A 22 9.43 -14.51 -6.86
N ASN A 23 9.02 -14.34 -5.60
CA ASN A 23 9.86 -13.94 -4.47
C ASN A 23 10.76 -12.71 -4.73
N GLY A 24 10.22 -11.68 -5.37
CA GLY A 24 10.97 -10.43 -5.61
C GLY A 24 11.90 -10.44 -6.81
N GLU A 25 11.90 -11.49 -7.63
CA GLU A 25 12.60 -11.48 -8.90
C GLU A 25 11.87 -10.61 -9.94
N SER A 26 12.57 -10.25 -11.02
CA SER A 26 11.98 -9.50 -12.14
C SER A 26 11.10 -10.41 -12.99
N PHE A 27 9.99 -9.89 -13.52
CA PHE A 27 9.07 -10.66 -14.35
C PHE A 27 8.79 -9.96 -15.68
N SER A 28 8.72 -10.72 -16.78
CA SER A 28 8.37 -10.13 -18.10
C SER A 28 7.15 -10.78 -18.76
N LEU A 29 6.27 -9.94 -19.29
CA LEU A 29 5.08 -10.30 -20.06
C LEU A 29 5.27 -9.80 -21.49
N ARG A 30 5.34 -10.70 -22.46
CA ARG A 30 5.65 -10.34 -23.86
C ARG A 30 4.71 -11.03 -24.83
N ASP A 31 4.28 -10.31 -25.86
CA ASP A 31 3.53 -10.88 -27.00
C ASP A 31 2.31 -11.70 -26.54
N LEU A 32 1.52 -11.17 -25.59
CA LEU A 32 0.33 -11.83 -25.08
C LEU A 32 -0.92 -11.31 -25.81
N THR A 33 -1.88 -12.18 -26.11
CA THR A 33 -3.12 -11.79 -26.79
C THR A 33 -4.32 -12.49 -26.16
N ASP A 34 -5.38 -11.75 -25.82
CA ASP A 34 -6.59 -12.31 -25.20
C ASP A 34 -6.31 -13.09 -23.89
N CYS A 35 -5.28 -12.69 -23.14
CA CYS A 35 -4.84 -13.39 -21.93
C CYS A 35 -5.33 -12.73 -20.65
N SER A 36 -5.53 -13.54 -19.62
CA SER A 36 -5.75 -13.06 -18.24
C SER A 36 -4.55 -13.44 -17.38
N VAL A 37 -3.81 -12.45 -16.88
CA VAL A 37 -2.55 -12.66 -16.17
C VAL A 37 -2.68 -12.19 -14.73
N TYR A 38 -2.27 -13.02 -13.77
CA TYR A 38 -2.31 -12.74 -12.35
C TYR A 38 -0.95 -13.03 -11.71
N LEU A 39 -0.19 -11.97 -11.41
CA LEU A 39 1.06 -12.05 -10.66
C LEU A 39 0.77 -11.74 -9.18
N LEU A 40 0.48 -12.79 -8.40
CA LEU A 40 0.01 -12.69 -7.01
C LEU A 40 1.19 -12.78 -6.02
N ASP A 41 2.28 -12.08 -6.32
CA ASP A 41 3.50 -12.06 -5.52
C ASP A 41 4.14 -10.68 -5.57
N TYR A 42 5.15 -10.43 -4.74
CA TYR A 42 5.98 -9.23 -4.87
C TYR A 42 7.07 -9.45 -5.92
N THR A 43 7.43 -8.39 -6.65
CA THR A 43 8.40 -8.41 -7.75
C THR A 43 9.37 -7.23 -7.64
N SER A 44 10.57 -7.37 -8.19
CA SER A 44 11.51 -6.24 -8.24
C SER A 44 11.22 -5.30 -9.40
N GLU A 45 10.90 -5.86 -10.57
CA GLU A 45 10.64 -5.12 -11.80
C GLU A 45 9.65 -5.91 -12.66
N VAL A 46 8.77 -5.20 -13.37
CA VAL A 46 7.83 -5.81 -14.31
C VAL A 46 7.87 -5.09 -15.65
N ASP A 47 8.19 -5.86 -16.69
CA ASP A 47 8.16 -5.41 -18.08
C ASP A 47 6.98 -6.04 -18.82
N VAL A 48 6.09 -5.20 -19.35
CA VAL A 48 4.94 -5.64 -20.15
C VAL A 48 5.07 -5.05 -21.55
N THR A 49 5.26 -5.90 -22.56
CA THR A 49 5.52 -5.47 -23.93
C THR A 49 4.59 -6.17 -24.91
N ASN A 50 4.03 -5.41 -25.86
CA ASN A 50 3.25 -5.94 -26.97
C ASN A 50 2.10 -6.87 -26.54
N CYS A 51 1.34 -6.45 -25.51
CA CYS A 51 0.16 -7.18 -25.04
C CYS A 51 -1.12 -6.57 -25.60
N VAL A 52 -2.04 -7.40 -26.09
CA VAL A 52 -3.27 -6.97 -26.76
C VAL A 52 -4.49 -7.65 -26.15
N ASN A 53 -5.52 -6.87 -25.82
CA ASN A 53 -6.78 -7.37 -25.24
C ASN A 53 -6.57 -8.23 -23.97
N CYS A 54 -5.63 -7.82 -23.11
CA CYS A 54 -5.27 -8.57 -21.91
C CYS A 54 -5.87 -7.96 -20.63
N GLN A 55 -6.20 -8.82 -19.68
CA GLN A 55 -6.50 -8.44 -18.29
C GLN A 55 -5.28 -8.80 -17.44
N ILE A 56 -4.66 -7.82 -16.80
CA ILE A 56 -3.37 -8.04 -16.12
C ILE A 56 -3.47 -7.51 -14.69
N PHE A 57 -3.31 -8.41 -13.73
CA PHE A 57 -3.21 -8.09 -12.32
C PHE A 57 -1.77 -8.30 -11.86
N ILE A 58 -1.13 -7.25 -11.37
CA ILE A 58 0.26 -7.26 -10.92
C ILE A 58 0.29 -6.86 -9.44
N GLY A 59 0.85 -7.73 -8.61
CA GLY A 59 1.12 -7.45 -7.21
C GLY A 59 2.15 -6.34 -6.99
N PRO A 60 2.54 -6.09 -5.73
CA PRO A 60 3.48 -5.04 -5.37
C PRO A 60 4.83 -5.17 -6.09
N VAL A 61 5.26 -4.09 -6.75
CA VAL A 61 6.55 -3.97 -7.43
C VAL A 61 7.44 -2.98 -6.68
N ASP A 62 8.60 -3.43 -6.19
CA ASP A 62 9.57 -2.57 -5.47
C ASP A 62 10.21 -1.53 -6.41
N GLY A 63 10.35 -1.86 -7.69
CA GLY A 63 10.96 -1.00 -8.70
C GLY A 63 9.98 -0.50 -9.76
N PRO A 64 10.42 -0.45 -11.04
CA PRO A 64 9.61 0.05 -12.12
C PRO A 64 8.65 -1.00 -12.68
N ALA A 65 7.44 -0.54 -13.00
CA ALA A 65 6.51 -1.24 -13.88
C ALA A 65 6.46 -0.50 -15.22
N ILE A 66 6.93 -1.17 -16.28
CA ILE A 66 7.12 -0.59 -17.61
C ILE A 66 6.13 -1.25 -18.58
N PHE A 67 5.30 -0.44 -19.22
CA PHE A 67 4.36 -0.87 -20.24
C PHE A 67 4.77 -0.28 -21.58
N ASP A 68 4.99 -1.13 -22.57
CA ASP A 68 5.39 -0.73 -23.92
C ASP A 68 4.49 -1.36 -24.97
N SER A 69 3.95 -0.52 -25.85
CA SER A 69 3.23 -0.95 -27.05
C SER A 69 2.05 -1.89 -26.77
N CYS A 70 1.33 -1.67 -25.67
CA CYS A 70 0.15 -2.46 -25.29
C CYS A 70 -1.14 -1.83 -25.82
N GLN A 71 -2.14 -2.65 -26.16
CA GLN A 71 -3.39 -2.19 -26.74
C GLN A 71 -4.62 -2.82 -26.06
N ASN A 72 -5.64 -2.01 -25.76
CA ASN A 72 -6.91 -2.47 -25.20
C ASN A 72 -6.74 -3.36 -23.95
N CYS A 73 -5.82 -3.01 -23.06
CA CYS A 73 -5.53 -3.79 -21.85
C CYS A 73 -6.17 -3.16 -20.62
N ASN A 74 -6.68 -4.00 -19.71
CA ASN A 74 -7.13 -3.58 -18.38
C ASN A 74 -6.13 -4.09 -17.34
N VAL A 75 -5.49 -3.18 -16.62
CA VAL A 75 -4.34 -3.49 -15.79
C VAL A 75 -4.55 -2.96 -14.38
N ALA A 76 -4.37 -3.79 -13.36
CA ALA A 76 -4.17 -3.35 -11.98
C ALA A 76 -2.69 -3.52 -11.64
N VAL A 77 -1.99 -2.44 -11.27
CA VAL A 77 -0.57 -2.50 -10.84
C VAL A 77 -0.28 -1.59 -9.65
N ALA A 78 0.47 -2.13 -8.67
CA ALA A 78 1.01 -1.39 -7.54
C ALA A 78 2.54 -1.37 -7.63
N CYS A 79 3.14 -0.20 -7.83
CA CYS A 79 4.59 -0.10 -8.08
C CYS A 79 5.23 1.13 -7.43
N GLN A 80 6.55 1.12 -7.33
CA GLN A 80 7.29 2.31 -6.91
C GLN A 80 7.34 3.35 -8.04
N GLN A 81 7.66 2.92 -9.26
CA GLN A 81 7.73 3.76 -10.46
C GLN A 81 6.86 3.19 -11.58
N PHE A 82 6.13 4.05 -12.27
CA PHE A 82 5.24 3.66 -13.36
C PHE A 82 5.62 4.38 -14.65
N GLN A 83 5.86 3.61 -15.71
CA GLN A 83 6.22 4.14 -17.04
C GLN A 83 5.39 3.47 -18.13
N VAL A 84 4.75 4.28 -18.97
CA VAL A 84 3.96 3.79 -20.12
C VAL A 84 4.44 4.44 -21.40
N LYS A 85 4.69 3.62 -22.43
CA LYS A 85 5.19 4.06 -23.73
C LYS A 85 4.35 3.43 -24.83
N GLY A 86 3.89 4.22 -25.80
CA GLY A 86 3.23 3.71 -27.00
C GLY A 86 1.94 2.92 -26.79
N CYS A 87 1.28 3.04 -25.63
CA CYS A 87 0.08 2.26 -25.33
C CYS A 87 -1.20 2.97 -25.80
N THR A 88 -2.21 2.19 -26.20
CA THR A 88 -3.47 2.72 -26.76
C THR A 88 -4.69 2.02 -26.17
N ASP A 89 -5.71 2.80 -25.79
CA ASP A 89 -6.98 2.31 -25.23
C ASP A 89 -6.81 1.43 -23.97
N CYS A 90 -5.82 1.72 -23.13
CA CYS A 90 -5.56 0.96 -21.90
C CYS A 90 -6.18 1.63 -20.66
N ALA A 91 -6.67 0.80 -19.72
CA ALA A 91 -7.13 1.22 -18.40
C ALA A 91 -6.17 0.71 -17.32
N PHE A 92 -5.75 1.60 -16.41
CA PHE A 92 -4.82 1.30 -15.33
C PHE A 92 -5.43 1.64 -13.97
N GLY A 93 -5.68 0.62 -13.13
CA GLY A 93 -5.87 0.76 -11.70
C GLY A 93 -4.51 0.83 -11.02
N LEU A 94 -4.10 2.03 -10.62
CA LEU A 94 -2.71 2.32 -10.27
C LEU A 94 -2.55 2.66 -8.79
N TYR A 95 -1.56 2.04 -8.17
CA TYR A 95 -0.87 2.58 -7.00
C TYR A 95 0.55 2.92 -7.43
N CYS A 96 0.99 4.16 -7.19
CA CYS A 96 2.34 4.58 -7.53
C CYS A 96 2.93 5.42 -6.40
N ALA A 97 4.11 5.03 -5.91
CA ALA A 97 4.80 5.79 -4.84
C ALA A 97 5.34 7.14 -5.35
N THR A 98 5.81 7.16 -6.61
CA THR A 98 6.29 8.37 -7.30
C THR A 98 5.28 8.89 -8.32
N VAL A 99 5.64 9.96 -9.04
CA VAL A 99 4.84 10.53 -10.14
C VAL A 99 4.84 9.55 -11.34
N PRO A 100 3.68 8.99 -11.75
CA PRO A 100 3.59 8.15 -12.95
C PRO A 100 3.91 8.92 -14.23
N THR A 101 4.60 8.28 -15.18
CA THR A 101 5.00 8.90 -16.46
C THR A 101 4.39 8.17 -17.66
N ILE A 102 3.81 8.91 -18.60
CA ILE A 102 3.32 8.39 -19.88
C ILE A 102 4.00 9.10 -21.05
N SER A 103 4.15 8.41 -22.18
CA SER A 103 4.77 8.95 -23.40
C SER A 103 4.23 8.27 -24.65
N GLY A 104 3.79 9.06 -25.65
CA GLY A 104 3.31 8.56 -26.94
C GLY A 104 2.10 7.64 -26.81
N CYS A 105 1.27 7.84 -25.79
CA CYS A 105 0.09 7.03 -25.52
C CYS A 105 -1.18 7.72 -26.04
N SER A 106 -2.27 6.97 -26.19
CA SER A 106 -3.58 7.54 -26.55
C SER A 106 -4.72 6.83 -25.84
N SER A 107 -5.77 7.58 -25.48
CA SER A 107 -6.97 7.05 -24.81
C SER A 107 -6.68 6.27 -23.51
N ILE A 108 -5.74 6.74 -22.70
CA ILE A 108 -5.39 6.08 -21.42
C ILE A 108 -6.43 6.45 -20.35
N LYS A 109 -6.87 5.47 -19.57
CA LYS A 109 -7.70 5.70 -18.38
C LYS A 109 -6.92 5.31 -17.14
N VAL A 110 -6.88 6.16 -16.12
CA VAL A 110 -6.20 5.85 -14.87
C VAL A 110 -7.13 6.05 -13.70
N SER A 111 -7.22 5.06 -12.81
CA SER A 111 -8.00 5.09 -11.58
C SER A 111 -7.12 4.73 -10.39
N CYS A 112 -7.61 5.00 -9.18
CA CYS A 112 -6.97 4.51 -7.96
C CYS A 112 -6.93 2.97 -7.97
N TRP A 113 -5.87 2.40 -7.41
CA TRP A 113 -5.73 0.96 -7.18
C TRP A 113 -6.94 0.38 -6.43
N SER A 114 -7.53 -0.67 -6.99
CA SER A 114 -8.66 -1.40 -6.42
C SER A 114 -8.41 -2.90 -6.24
N GLY A 115 -7.16 -3.35 -6.38
CA GLY A 115 -6.81 -4.76 -6.29
C GLY A 115 -6.79 -5.31 -4.86
N ALA A 116 -7.31 -6.52 -4.67
CA ALA A 116 -7.30 -7.22 -3.39
C ALA A 116 -7.03 -8.72 -3.56
N TYR A 117 -6.12 -9.28 -2.74
CA TYR A 117 -5.92 -10.73 -2.61
C TYR A 117 -5.33 -11.08 -1.24
N ALA A 118 -5.41 -12.36 -0.87
CA ALA A 118 -4.93 -12.83 0.43
C ALA A 118 -3.40 -12.73 0.52
N GLY A 119 -2.88 -12.07 1.56
CA GLY A 119 -1.43 -11.85 1.76
C GLY A 119 -0.87 -10.59 1.09
N LEU A 120 -1.71 -9.76 0.46
CA LEU A 120 -1.26 -8.53 -0.21
C LEU A 120 -0.55 -7.56 0.73
N ASN A 121 -0.98 -7.44 2.00
CA ASN A 121 -0.31 -6.59 3.00
C ASN A 121 1.16 -6.98 3.22
N ALA A 122 1.45 -8.29 3.28
CA ALA A 122 2.81 -8.78 3.45
C ALA A 122 3.66 -8.50 2.20
N HIS A 123 3.08 -8.62 1.00
CA HIS A 123 3.79 -8.29 -0.24
C HIS A 123 4.06 -6.79 -0.39
N PHE A 124 3.15 -5.91 0.05
CA PHE A 124 3.40 -4.47 0.10
C PHE A 124 4.60 -4.15 1.01
N ALA A 125 4.68 -4.81 2.18
CA ALA A 125 5.82 -4.67 3.08
C ALA A 125 7.12 -5.21 2.47
N SER A 126 7.09 -6.37 1.80
CA SER A 126 8.26 -6.95 1.11
C SER A 126 8.76 -6.09 -0.05
N ALA A 127 7.85 -5.39 -0.75
CA ALA A 127 8.17 -4.46 -1.84
C ALA A 127 8.46 -3.03 -1.37
N ASN A 128 8.60 -2.78 -0.06
CA ASN A 128 8.86 -1.46 0.53
C ASN A 128 7.86 -0.36 0.09
N LEU A 129 6.60 -0.73 -0.20
CA LEU A 129 5.57 0.22 -0.61
C LEU A 129 4.75 0.67 0.61
N ASP A 130 4.71 1.97 0.86
CA ASP A 130 3.88 2.59 1.91
C ASP A 130 2.48 2.88 1.37
N PRO A 131 1.43 2.13 1.79
CA PRO A 131 0.09 2.24 1.21
C PRO A 131 -0.53 3.65 1.25
N THR A 132 -0.03 4.52 2.13
CA THR A 132 -0.50 5.90 2.27
C THR A 132 0.09 6.87 1.23
N LYS A 133 1.21 6.51 0.60
CA LYS A 133 1.96 7.38 -0.34
C LYS A 133 1.55 7.12 -1.79
N ASN A 134 0.26 7.15 -2.08
CA ASN A 134 -0.25 6.92 -3.42
C ASN A 134 -0.35 8.22 -4.24
N GLN A 135 0.36 8.30 -5.37
CA GLN A 135 0.39 9.44 -6.30
C GLN A 135 -0.23 9.12 -7.67
N TRP A 136 -1.11 8.11 -7.75
CA TRP A 136 -1.75 7.66 -8.99
C TRP A 136 -2.38 8.77 -9.85
N ASN A 137 -2.88 9.84 -9.23
CA ASN A 137 -3.55 10.97 -9.90
C ASN A 137 -2.60 12.06 -10.40
N LYS A 138 -1.30 11.97 -10.14
CA LYS A 138 -0.28 12.97 -10.56
C LYS A 138 0.49 12.48 -11.78
N ILE A 139 -0.18 12.37 -12.92
CA ILE A 139 0.43 11.84 -14.15
C ILE A 139 1.24 12.92 -14.87
N TYR A 140 2.48 12.58 -15.23
CA TYR A 140 3.33 13.37 -16.11
C TYR A 140 3.26 12.79 -17.54
N ASP A 141 2.75 13.59 -18.48
CA ASP A 141 2.72 13.24 -19.91
C ASP A 141 3.90 13.90 -20.65
N ALA A 142 4.89 13.10 -21.01
CA ALA A 142 6.08 13.55 -21.73
C ALA A 142 5.79 13.85 -23.21
N SER A 143 4.66 13.38 -23.74
CA SER A 143 4.19 13.60 -25.12
C SER A 143 3.09 14.66 -25.24
N ALA A 144 2.79 15.36 -24.14
CA ALA A 144 1.80 16.42 -24.15
C ALA A 144 2.16 17.49 -25.18
N VAL A 145 1.21 17.77 -26.06
CA VAL A 145 1.29 18.89 -27.01
C VAL A 145 0.47 20.04 -26.43
N ASN A 146 1.03 21.26 -26.46
CA ASN A 146 0.30 22.45 -26.03
C ASN A 146 -1.03 22.57 -26.81
N ASP A 147 -2.10 22.95 -26.13
CA ASP A 147 -3.44 23.18 -26.71
C ASP A 147 -4.14 21.92 -27.27
N GLN A 148 -3.77 20.73 -26.82
CA GLN A 148 -4.50 19.47 -27.08
C GLN A 148 -5.06 18.86 -25.79
N PRO A 149 -6.16 18.10 -25.87
CA PRO A 149 -6.64 17.34 -24.71
C PRO A 149 -5.55 16.34 -24.26
N PRO A 150 -5.45 16.05 -22.96
CA PRO A 150 -4.47 15.11 -22.44
C PRO A 150 -4.67 13.72 -23.03
N ASN A 151 -3.58 12.97 -23.19
CA ASN A 151 -3.62 11.58 -23.69
C ASN A 151 -4.22 10.59 -22.68
N PHE A 152 -4.63 11.08 -21.50
CA PHE A 152 -5.19 10.30 -20.40
C PHE A 152 -6.42 10.97 -19.79
N VAL A 153 -7.26 10.15 -19.15
CA VAL A 153 -8.41 10.57 -18.35
C VAL A 153 -8.27 9.94 -16.97
N LEU A 154 -8.43 10.75 -15.92
CA LEU A 154 -8.50 10.27 -14.56
C LEU A 154 -9.94 9.85 -14.23
N ASN A 155 -10.08 8.69 -13.63
CA ASN A 155 -11.33 8.24 -13.03
C ASN A 155 -11.19 8.30 -11.50
N GLU A 156 -11.83 9.29 -10.89
CA GLU A 156 -11.82 9.53 -9.45
C GLU A 156 -12.92 8.76 -8.72
N ASP A 157 -13.86 8.17 -9.46
CA ASP A 157 -14.88 7.32 -8.86
C ASP A 157 -14.21 6.10 -8.21
N ALA A 158 -14.83 5.60 -7.13
CA ALA A 158 -14.38 4.38 -6.49
C ALA A 158 -14.49 3.23 -7.52
N ALA A 159 -13.34 2.81 -8.05
CA ALA A 159 -13.26 1.66 -8.92
C ALA A 159 -13.77 0.42 -8.17
N GLU A 160 -14.53 -0.43 -8.87
CA GLU A 160 -14.97 -1.70 -8.29
C GLU A 160 -13.73 -2.51 -7.85
N PRO A 161 -13.78 -3.15 -6.67
CA PRO A 161 -12.67 -3.92 -6.16
C PRO A 161 -12.39 -5.10 -7.09
N TRP A 162 -11.15 -5.21 -7.55
CA TRP A 162 -10.68 -6.38 -8.30
C TRP A 162 -10.15 -7.41 -7.29
N GLU A 163 -11.06 -8.21 -6.76
CA GLU A 163 -10.72 -9.29 -5.84
C GLU A 163 -10.25 -10.54 -6.60
N VAL A 164 -9.07 -11.04 -6.24
CA VAL A 164 -8.52 -12.28 -6.78
C VAL A 164 -8.51 -13.34 -5.69
N THR A 165 -9.20 -14.45 -5.93
CA THR A 165 -9.20 -15.60 -5.02
C THR A 165 -7.91 -16.41 -5.24
N VAL A 166 -7.13 -16.60 -4.18
CA VAL A 166 -5.90 -17.40 -4.22
C VAL A 166 -6.20 -18.80 -3.69
N GLU A 167 -6.02 -19.83 -4.51
CA GLU A 167 -6.23 -21.21 -4.06
C GLU A 167 -5.23 -21.60 -2.97
N GLY A 168 -5.73 -22.03 -1.81
CA GLY A 168 -4.91 -22.49 -0.70
C GLY A 168 -4.35 -21.38 0.21
N ALA A 169 -4.77 -20.12 0.04
CA ALA A 169 -4.40 -19.05 0.97
C ALA A 169 -5.30 -19.05 2.22
N ASP A 170 -4.67 -18.97 3.40
CA ASP A 170 -5.36 -18.84 4.68
C ASP A 170 -5.67 -17.35 4.96
N GLY A 171 -6.84 -16.85 4.53
CA GLY A 171 -7.31 -15.51 4.90
C GLY A 171 -8.25 -14.85 3.88
N PRO A 172 -8.94 -13.76 4.28
CA PRO A 172 -9.75 -12.96 3.35
C PRO A 172 -8.85 -12.20 2.35
N ALA A 173 -9.44 -11.72 1.25
CA ALA A 173 -8.75 -10.78 0.36
C ALA A 173 -8.46 -9.47 1.11
N GLU A 174 -7.25 -8.96 0.99
CA GLU A 174 -6.79 -7.75 1.67
C GLU A 174 -6.46 -6.67 0.63
N ASN A 175 -6.75 -5.41 0.95
CA ASN A 175 -6.29 -4.24 0.18
C ASN A 175 -5.73 -3.18 1.16
N PRO A 176 -4.40 -2.98 1.21
CA PRO A 176 -3.79 -1.99 2.10
C PRO A 176 -4.02 -0.53 1.68
N VAL A 177 -4.36 -0.27 0.41
CA VAL A 177 -4.41 1.09 -0.13
C VAL A 177 -5.75 1.73 0.24
N PRO A 178 -5.75 2.88 0.93
CA PRO A 178 -6.99 3.62 1.20
C PRO A 178 -7.67 3.99 -0.13
N GLY A 179 -8.99 3.76 -0.21
CA GLY A 179 -9.77 4.14 -1.39
C GLY A 179 -9.74 5.66 -1.65
N PRO A 180 -10.26 6.13 -2.80
CA PRO A 180 -10.23 7.55 -3.18
C PRO A 180 -10.98 8.49 -2.19
N VAL A 181 -11.65 7.95 -1.16
CA VAL A 181 -12.35 8.71 -0.12
C VAL A 181 -11.82 8.36 1.28
N ALA A 182 -10.61 8.80 1.60
CA ALA A 182 -10.15 9.25 2.92
C ALA A 182 -8.63 9.41 2.92
N ALA A 183 -8.13 10.44 2.24
CA ALA A 183 -6.96 11.11 2.77
C ALA A 183 -7.40 11.71 4.11
N ALA A 184 -7.14 11.02 5.22
CA ALA A 184 -7.14 11.65 6.53
C ALA A 184 -6.28 12.93 6.43
N PRO A 185 -6.67 14.04 7.07
CA PRO A 185 -5.87 15.26 6.99
C PRO A 185 -4.46 14.92 7.45
N VAL A 186 -3.49 15.11 6.56
CA VAL A 186 -2.07 15.04 6.89
C VAL A 186 -1.83 16.14 7.92
N VAL A 187 -1.86 15.77 9.20
CA VAL A 187 -1.35 16.63 10.26
C VAL A 187 0.16 16.61 10.09
N THR A 188 0.67 17.52 9.27
CA THR A 188 2.07 17.88 9.27
C THR A 188 2.39 18.44 10.64
N THR A 189 2.90 17.61 11.55
CA THR A 189 3.60 18.11 12.73
C THR A 189 4.90 18.72 12.22
N VAL A 190 4.87 20.02 11.96
CA VAL A 190 6.08 20.81 11.80
C VAL A 190 6.76 20.79 13.17
N ALA A 191 7.95 20.21 13.24
CA ALA A 191 8.81 20.37 14.40
C ALA A 191 9.06 21.87 14.61
N VAL A 192 8.57 22.41 15.71
CA VAL A 192 8.97 23.75 16.16
C VAL A 192 10.38 23.61 16.71
N GLU A 193 11.36 23.97 15.89
CA GLU A 193 12.69 24.31 16.40
C GLU A 193 12.60 25.63 17.17
N ASP A 194 13.16 25.61 18.37
CA ASP A 194 13.34 26.74 19.27
C ASP A 194 14.03 27.91 18.57
N ILE A 195 13.32 29.02 18.38
CA ILE A 195 13.94 30.34 18.20
C ILE A 195 13.31 31.29 19.21
N SER A 196 13.73 31.11 20.46
CA SER A 196 13.67 32.17 21.47
C SER A 196 14.75 33.21 21.15
N ASN A 197 14.37 34.33 20.52
CA ASN A 197 14.78 35.68 20.94
C ASN A 197 14.39 36.78 19.95
N GLY A 198 13.58 37.72 20.44
CA GLY A 198 13.71 39.16 20.15
C GLY A 198 12.94 39.71 18.95
N LEU A 199 11.79 40.34 19.19
CA LEU A 199 11.66 41.80 19.00
C LEU A 199 10.32 42.31 19.59
N GLN A 200 10.40 43.52 20.13
CA GLN A 200 9.38 44.23 20.91
C GLN A 200 8.39 45.01 20.02
N ASN A 201 7.19 45.23 20.57
CA ASN A 201 6.23 46.32 20.30
C ASN A 201 5.73 46.59 18.86
N ALA A 202 4.42 46.39 18.66
CA ALA A 202 3.52 47.42 18.11
C ALA A 202 2.05 47.06 18.34
N SER A 203 1.35 47.94 19.05
CA SER A 203 -0.11 47.99 19.22
C SER A 203 -0.74 48.66 18.00
N LEU A 204 -1.77 48.07 17.37
CA LEU A 204 -2.68 48.78 16.46
C LEU A 204 -4.12 48.20 16.50
N ASP A 205 -5.07 49.10 16.74
CA ASP A 205 -6.52 48.92 16.80
C ASP A 205 -7.17 48.54 15.44
N PRO A 206 -8.36 47.89 15.43
CA PRO A 206 -9.08 47.57 14.21
C PRO A 206 -9.91 48.74 13.66
N LEU A 207 -9.77 48.97 12.36
CA LEU A 207 -10.39 50.02 11.54
C LEU A 207 -11.91 49.86 11.35
N LYS A 208 -12.60 51.00 11.51
CA LYS A 208 -13.93 51.32 10.93
C LYS A 208 -13.86 51.34 9.39
N ALA A 209 -14.92 50.86 8.74
CA ALA A 209 -15.28 51.28 7.39
C ALA A 209 -16.68 51.91 7.41
N VAL A 210 -16.75 53.13 6.89
CA VAL A 210 -17.90 54.02 6.72
C VAL A 210 -18.34 53.93 5.25
N PHE A 211 -19.65 53.88 4.98
CA PHE A 211 -20.23 54.28 3.68
C PHE A 211 -21.29 55.37 3.93
N PRO A 212 -21.30 56.49 3.18
CA PRO A 212 -22.22 57.60 3.40
C PRO A 212 -23.50 57.59 2.53
N SER A 213 -24.56 58.18 3.11
CA SER A 213 -25.78 58.87 2.60
C SER A 213 -25.89 59.22 1.10
N GLU A 214 -27.05 59.39 0.45
CA GLU A 214 -28.24 60.14 0.90
C GLU A 214 -29.44 60.03 -0.10
N ASN A 215 -30.66 60.20 0.44
CA ASN A 215 -31.85 60.90 -0.08
C ASN A 215 -32.67 60.42 -1.33
N GLY A 216 -33.99 60.27 -1.10
CA GLY A 216 -35.02 60.94 -1.94
C GLY A 216 -36.18 60.11 -2.52
N ASN A 217 -37.38 60.35 -1.97
CA ASN A 217 -38.73 60.33 -2.57
C ASN A 217 -39.67 59.09 -2.57
N ASN A 218 -40.71 59.23 -1.73
CA ASN A 218 -42.17 59.23 -2.00
C ASN A 218 -43.00 57.95 -2.25
N ASN A 219 -43.87 57.69 -1.24
CA ASN A 219 -45.34 57.53 -1.25
C ASN A 219 -46.02 56.36 -1.99
N ASN A 220 -46.76 55.51 -1.25
CA ASN A 220 -48.19 55.71 -0.97
C ASN A 220 -48.85 54.61 -0.09
N ASN A 221 -49.57 55.08 0.94
CA ASN A 221 -50.88 54.68 1.50
C ASN A 221 -51.39 53.21 1.45
N ASN A 222 -51.83 52.68 2.60
CA ASN A 222 -53.25 52.79 3.03
C ASN A 222 -53.48 52.32 4.48
N THR A 223 -54.42 52.97 5.17
CA THR A 223 -54.85 52.82 6.57
C THR A 223 -56.33 52.45 6.67
N GLY A 224 -56.73 51.76 7.75
CA GLY A 224 -58.09 51.68 8.32
C GLY A 224 -58.11 50.64 9.45
N ALA A 225 -58.16 50.96 10.75
CA ALA A 225 -59.27 51.52 11.57
C ALA A 225 -60.51 50.58 11.54
N THR A 226 -61.15 50.10 12.61
CA THR A 226 -61.47 50.62 13.95
C THR A 226 -62.08 49.52 14.86
N GLU A 227 -61.88 49.65 16.19
CA GLU A 227 -62.79 49.44 17.35
C GLU A 227 -63.77 48.24 17.47
N GLY A 228 -63.83 47.64 18.68
CA GLY A 228 -64.90 46.73 19.11
C GLY A 228 -64.71 46.10 20.50
N THR A 229 -65.44 46.63 21.49
CA THR A 229 -65.55 46.39 22.94
C THR A 229 -65.98 44.96 23.40
N THR A 230 -65.71 44.64 24.68
CA THR A 230 -66.63 43.98 25.66
C THR A 230 -66.32 42.52 26.11
N THR A 231 -65.73 42.44 27.32
CA THR A 231 -66.20 41.70 28.53
C THR A 231 -65.93 40.20 28.73
N GLN A 232 -65.39 39.97 29.94
CA GLN A 232 -65.16 38.74 30.70
C GLN A 232 -66.40 37.86 30.92
N ASN A 233 -66.23 36.54 30.96
CA ASN A 233 -66.38 35.78 32.22
C ASN A 233 -65.94 34.30 32.14
N SER A 234 -65.07 33.95 33.09
CA SER A 234 -64.94 32.71 33.87
C SER A 234 -65.56 31.38 33.39
N SER A 235 -64.74 30.33 33.33
CA SER A 235 -64.86 29.17 34.23
C SER A 235 -63.57 28.36 34.26
N ALA A 236 -63.19 27.93 35.46
CA ALA A 236 -62.01 27.14 35.77
C ALA A 236 -62.25 25.64 35.54
N ALA A 237 -61.22 24.95 35.05
CA ALA A 237 -60.98 23.53 35.32
C ALA A 237 -59.49 23.21 35.06
N ASP A 238 -58.76 23.07 36.16
CA ASP A 238 -57.63 22.17 36.42
C ASP A 238 -56.71 21.72 35.27
N ALA A 239 -55.48 22.23 35.29
CA ALA A 239 -54.30 21.46 34.89
C ALA A 239 -53.14 21.78 35.85
N ALA A 240 -52.73 20.77 36.60
CA ALA A 240 -51.70 20.82 37.62
C ALA A 240 -50.37 21.35 37.07
N GLY A 241 -49.72 22.20 37.88
CA GLY A 241 -48.47 22.86 37.56
C GLY A 241 -47.31 21.91 37.32
N TYR A 242 -46.54 22.23 36.29
CA TYR A 242 -45.12 21.93 36.20
C TYR A 242 -44.43 23.23 35.77
N ASP A 243 -43.87 23.96 36.75
CA ASP A 243 -42.84 24.96 36.49
C ASP A 243 -41.59 24.21 36.03
N TYR A 244 -41.40 24.12 34.71
CA TYR A 244 -40.12 23.73 34.14
C TYR A 244 -39.37 25.00 33.76
N GLU A 245 -38.58 25.54 34.70
CA GLU A 245 -37.52 26.49 34.36
C GLU A 245 -36.38 25.69 33.69
N PRO A 246 -36.09 25.91 32.40
CA PRO A 246 -34.96 25.24 31.76
C PRO A 246 -33.67 25.71 32.46
N PRO A 247 -32.73 24.79 32.79
CA PRO A 247 -31.46 25.17 33.40
C PRO A 247 -30.76 26.20 32.50
N SER A 248 -30.16 27.22 33.11
CA SER A 248 -29.44 28.24 32.35
C SER A 248 -28.47 27.57 31.38
N THR A 249 -28.39 28.09 30.16
CA THR A 249 -27.60 27.53 29.05
C THR A 249 -26.14 27.27 29.42
N GLU A 250 -25.62 27.98 30.42
CA GLU A 250 -24.29 27.81 31.01
C GLU A 250 -24.16 26.50 31.80
N VAL A 251 -25.10 26.16 32.67
CA VAL A 251 -25.06 24.92 33.47
C VAL A 251 -25.16 23.69 32.56
N ALA A 252 -25.98 23.74 31.51
CA ALA A 252 -26.09 22.66 30.53
C ALA A 252 -24.80 22.48 29.72
N ARG A 253 -24.11 23.58 29.37
CA ARG A 253 -22.84 23.56 28.65
C ARG A 253 -21.71 23.01 29.52
N ASP A 254 -21.66 23.40 30.79
CA ASP A 254 -20.64 22.95 31.73
C ASP A 254 -20.79 21.45 32.01
N GLN A 255 -22.02 20.96 32.19
CA GLN A 255 -22.30 19.52 32.32
C GLN A 255 -21.93 18.72 31.06
N LEU A 256 -22.13 19.29 29.86
CA LEU A 256 -21.73 18.64 28.60
C LEU A 256 -20.20 18.59 28.48
N GLN A 257 -19.52 19.68 28.83
CA GLN A 257 -18.05 19.74 28.80
C GLN A 257 -17.43 18.75 29.78
N GLU A 258 -18.02 18.59 30.97
CA GLU A 258 -17.57 17.59 31.95
C GLU A 258 -17.74 16.16 31.40
N ARG A 259 -18.90 15.82 30.80
CA ARG A 259 -19.12 14.51 30.16
C ARG A 259 -18.12 14.22 29.04
N LEU A 260 -17.86 15.20 28.16
CA LEU A 260 -16.89 15.06 27.08
C LEU A 260 -15.47 14.83 27.62
N SER A 261 -15.11 15.52 28.71
CA SER A 261 -13.80 15.32 29.36
C SER A 261 -13.67 13.97 30.07
N ALA A 262 -14.76 13.44 30.62
CA ALA A 262 -14.78 12.11 31.21
C ALA A 262 -14.66 11.02 30.14
N GLN A 263 -15.40 11.17 29.03
CA GLN A 263 -15.34 10.24 27.91
C GLN A 263 -13.95 10.24 27.24
N SER A 264 -13.33 11.41 27.04
CA SER A 264 -12.00 11.49 26.45
C SER A 264 -10.93 10.86 27.35
N ARG A 265 -11.07 10.97 28.68
CA ARG A 265 -10.19 10.29 29.63
C ARG A 265 -10.37 8.77 29.59
N GLU A 266 -11.60 8.28 29.55
CA GLU A 266 -11.88 6.85 29.44
C GLU A 266 -11.36 6.26 28.11
N GLU A 267 -11.55 6.98 27.00
CA GLU A 267 -11.03 6.58 25.69
C GLU A 267 -9.48 6.61 25.67
N ALA A 268 -8.86 7.62 26.30
CA ALA A 268 -7.41 7.69 26.44
C ALA A 268 -6.86 6.52 27.28
N GLU A 269 -7.55 6.15 28.37
CA GLU A 269 -7.19 4.98 29.19
C GLU A 269 -7.32 3.67 28.41
N LYS A 270 -8.42 3.48 27.67
CA LYS A 270 -8.59 2.30 26.80
C LYS A 270 -7.52 2.23 25.72
N ARG A 271 -7.20 3.36 25.08
CA ARG A 271 -6.15 3.45 24.05
C ARG A 271 -4.77 3.15 24.65
N ALA A 272 -4.45 3.70 25.81
CA ALA A 272 -3.20 3.43 26.51
C ALA A 272 -3.07 1.95 26.92
N ALA A 273 -4.17 1.34 27.39
CA ALA A 273 -4.21 -0.09 27.72
C ALA A 273 -4.00 -0.97 26.48
N ALA A 274 -4.64 -0.65 25.35
CA ALA A 274 -4.44 -1.36 24.09
C ALA A 274 -3.00 -1.23 23.58
N GLN A 275 -2.41 -0.04 23.66
CA GLN A 275 -1.00 0.18 23.29
C GLN A 275 -0.04 -0.60 24.20
N ALA A 276 -0.28 -0.63 25.51
CA ALA A 276 0.52 -1.42 26.44
C ALA A 276 0.39 -2.93 26.18
N ALA A 277 -0.79 -3.41 25.82
CA ALA A 277 -1.01 -4.81 25.45
C ALA A 277 -0.27 -5.19 24.16
N ALA A 278 -0.34 -4.34 23.13
CA ALA A 278 0.39 -4.54 21.88
C ALA A 278 1.92 -4.53 22.09
N ALA A 279 2.42 -3.62 22.94
CA ALA A 279 3.84 -3.56 23.28
C ALA A 279 4.33 -4.84 23.97
N ARG A 280 3.55 -5.38 24.94
CA ARG A 280 3.86 -6.65 25.60
C ARG A 280 3.88 -7.83 24.62
N TYR A 281 2.92 -7.88 23.70
CA TYR A 281 2.87 -8.94 22.68
C TYR A 281 4.11 -8.90 21.77
N LEU A 282 4.53 -7.71 21.34
CA LEU A 282 5.74 -7.55 20.53
C LEU A 282 6.98 -7.99 21.30
N GLU A 283 7.11 -7.62 22.57
CA GLU A 283 8.22 -8.02 23.43
C GLU A 283 8.30 -9.55 23.58
N GLU A 284 7.18 -10.21 23.87
CA GLU A 284 7.09 -11.68 23.96
C GLU A 284 7.45 -12.35 22.62
N PHE A 285 7.00 -11.79 21.50
CA PHE A 285 7.35 -12.28 20.16
C PHE A 285 8.86 -12.19 19.90
N TYR A 286 9.48 -11.05 20.22
CA TYR A 286 10.92 -10.86 20.05
C TYR A 286 11.75 -11.74 20.99
N GLU A 287 11.33 -11.93 22.24
CA GLU A 287 11.98 -12.87 23.17
C GLU A 287 11.93 -14.30 22.65
N LYS A 288 10.78 -14.75 22.15
CA LYS A 288 10.62 -16.09 21.58
C LYS A 288 11.46 -16.29 20.32
N ARG A 289 11.52 -15.28 19.45
CA ARG A 289 12.36 -15.32 18.25
C ARG A 289 13.85 -15.31 18.60
N ASN A 290 14.27 -14.46 19.54
CA ASN A 290 15.66 -14.34 19.95
C ASN A 290 16.16 -15.59 20.67
N SER A 291 15.37 -16.15 21.59
CA SER A 291 15.69 -17.42 22.25
C SER A 291 15.78 -18.59 21.26
N SER A 292 14.88 -18.67 20.28
CA SER A 292 14.95 -19.66 19.19
C SER A 292 16.21 -19.47 18.33
N ARG A 293 16.55 -18.22 17.97
CA ARG A 293 17.79 -17.91 17.25
C ARG A 293 19.02 -18.34 18.05
N ASP A 294 19.08 -17.99 19.31
CA ASP A 294 20.23 -18.25 20.18
C ASP A 294 20.36 -19.76 20.47
N ALA A 295 19.26 -20.49 20.58
CA ALA A 295 19.26 -21.95 20.67
C ALA A 295 19.84 -22.61 19.40
N ARG A 296 19.51 -22.11 18.20
CA ARG A 296 20.12 -22.61 16.94
C ARG A 296 21.61 -22.31 16.86
N ILE A 297 22.03 -21.13 17.31
CA ILE A 297 23.47 -20.77 17.36
C ILE A 297 24.20 -21.67 18.35
N ALA A 298 23.62 -21.92 19.53
CA ALA A 298 24.18 -22.81 20.53
C ALA A 298 24.29 -24.25 20.00
N GLN A 299 23.23 -24.78 19.37
CA GLN A 299 23.24 -26.10 18.74
C GLN A 299 24.30 -26.20 17.64
N GLY A 300 24.43 -25.18 16.78
CA GLY A 300 25.47 -25.14 15.76
C GLY A 300 26.88 -25.11 16.36
N ARG A 301 27.08 -24.38 17.46
CA ARG A 301 28.37 -24.33 18.17
C ARG A 301 28.69 -25.65 18.86
N ASP A 302 27.72 -26.30 19.48
CA ASP A 302 27.88 -27.60 20.13
C ASP A 302 28.11 -28.71 19.11
N GLU A 303 27.45 -28.65 17.94
CA GLU A 303 27.69 -29.56 16.83
C GLU A 303 29.10 -29.39 16.25
N LEU A 304 29.57 -28.14 16.13
CA LEU A 304 30.96 -27.84 15.72
C LEU A 304 31.98 -28.33 16.76
N ALA A 305 31.69 -28.18 18.06
CA ALA A 305 32.53 -28.69 19.14
C ALA A 305 32.52 -30.22 19.20
N ARG A 306 31.38 -30.87 18.91
CA ARG A 306 31.25 -32.34 18.84
C ARG A 306 31.93 -32.93 17.60
N ARG A 307 32.00 -32.16 16.50
CA ARG A 307 32.85 -32.45 15.32
C ARG A 307 34.35 -32.26 15.58
N GLY A 308 34.75 -32.07 16.85
CA GLY A 308 36.09 -31.72 17.32
C GLY A 308 37.23 -32.10 16.40
N SER A 309 37.98 -31.10 15.94
CA SER A 309 39.36 -31.14 15.41
C SER A 309 39.82 -32.47 14.78
N THR A 310 39.02 -33.09 13.92
CA THR A 310 39.54 -34.05 12.95
C THR A 310 39.84 -33.29 11.67
N GLU A 311 40.87 -32.45 11.72
CA GLU A 311 41.58 -32.05 10.50
C GLU A 311 42.38 -33.26 10.00
N ALA A 312 41.68 -34.29 9.52
CA ALA A 312 42.27 -35.14 8.50
C ALA A 312 42.26 -34.26 7.24
N GLY A 313 43.45 -33.78 6.84
CA GLY A 313 43.61 -33.05 5.60
C GLY A 313 43.00 -33.84 4.42
N PRO A 314 42.59 -33.16 3.35
CA PRO A 314 41.85 -33.78 2.25
C PRO A 314 42.62 -34.97 1.68
N GLU A 315 42.03 -36.17 1.77
CA GLU A 315 42.61 -37.41 1.25
C GLU A 315 42.38 -37.53 -0.26
N GLY A 316 43.43 -37.93 -1.01
CA GLY A 316 43.39 -38.11 -2.46
C GLY A 316 44.70 -37.74 -3.15
N GLU A 317 45.07 -38.46 -4.21
CA GLU A 317 46.29 -38.19 -4.98
C GLU A 317 46.11 -37.03 -5.97
N SER A 318 44.88 -36.84 -6.45
CA SER A 318 44.54 -35.77 -7.38
C SER A 318 43.86 -34.57 -6.71
N VAL A 319 44.04 -33.38 -7.28
CA VAL A 319 43.38 -32.14 -6.84
C VAL A 319 41.84 -32.30 -6.80
N TRP A 320 41.30 -33.12 -7.70
CA TRP A 320 39.86 -33.43 -7.76
C TRP A 320 39.38 -34.32 -6.62
N GLU A 321 40.16 -35.32 -6.21
CA GLU A 321 39.79 -36.18 -5.08
C GLU A 321 39.83 -35.41 -3.77
N LYS A 322 40.82 -34.52 -3.61
CA LYS A 322 40.89 -33.59 -2.47
C LYS A 322 39.71 -32.62 -2.43
N ALA A 323 39.24 -32.15 -3.58
CA ALA A 323 38.07 -31.28 -3.65
C ALA A 323 36.76 -32.03 -3.30
N ILE A 324 36.64 -33.29 -3.72
CA ILE A 324 35.48 -34.13 -3.41
C ILE A 324 35.46 -34.51 -1.92
N SER A 325 36.61 -34.77 -1.30
CA SER A 325 36.68 -35.12 0.13
C SER A 325 36.25 -33.98 1.06
N MET A 326 36.27 -32.74 0.58
CA MET A 326 35.82 -31.56 1.35
C MET A 326 34.30 -31.37 1.34
N VAL A 327 33.56 -32.09 0.47
CA VAL A 327 32.11 -31.91 0.31
C VAL A 327 31.36 -33.04 1.03
N ASP A 328 30.60 -32.67 2.07
CA ASP A 328 29.72 -33.60 2.79
C ASP A 328 28.40 -33.78 2.03
N PHE A 329 28.31 -34.82 1.20
CA PHE A 329 27.12 -35.12 0.40
C PHE A 329 25.95 -35.70 1.19
N ASN A 330 26.14 -36.06 2.46
CA ASN A 330 25.09 -36.61 3.33
C ASN A 330 24.47 -35.54 4.25
N ALA A 331 24.97 -34.31 4.21
CA ALA A 331 24.40 -33.20 4.97
C ALA A 331 23.04 -32.78 4.37
N ALA A 332 21.95 -33.33 4.89
CA ALA A 332 20.60 -32.86 4.61
C ALA A 332 20.42 -31.47 5.23
N ARG A 333 20.47 -30.41 4.41
CA ARG A 333 20.03 -29.07 4.85
C ARG A 333 18.51 -29.08 5.08
N PRO A 334 17.99 -28.32 6.07
CA PRO A 334 16.54 -28.14 6.20
C PRO A 334 16.06 -27.34 4.97
N GLY A 335 15.43 -28.05 4.03
CA GLY A 335 15.09 -27.53 2.70
C GLY A 335 15.05 -28.58 1.59
N GLY A 336 15.49 -29.82 1.85
CA GLY A 336 15.20 -30.96 0.96
C GLY A 336 15.84 -30.90 -0.43
N ILE A 337 16.84 -30.05 -0.64
CA ILE A 337 17.56 -29.99 -1.93
C ILE A 337 18.47 -31.23 -2.02
N ASP A 338 18.07 -32.15 -2.88
CA ASP A 338 18.81 -33.37 -3.21
C ASP A 338 20.13 -33.02 -3.94
N LEU A 339 21.24 -33.17 -3.22
CA LEU A 339 22.60 -32.91 -3.69
C LEU A 339 23.11 -33.97 -4.69
N SER A 340 22.32 -35.02 -4.97
CA SER A 340 22.68 -36.08 -5.92
C SER A 340 22.95 -35.55 -7.34
N ARG A 341 22.25 -34.48 -7.76
CA ARG A 341 22.49 -33.85 -9.07
C ARG A 341 23.84 -33.14 -9.15
N PHE A 342 24.28 -32.53 -8.04
CA PHE A 342 25.58 -31.87 -7.97
C PHE A 342 26.73 -32.89 -8.03
N LYS A 343 26.53 -34.05 -7.39
CA LYS A 343 27.44 -35.20 -7.48
C LYS A 343 27.61 -35.68 -8.93
N SER A 344 26.52 -35.79 -9.70
CA SER A 344 26.57 -36.18 -11.12
C SER A 344 27.35 -35.19 -11.98
N VAL A 345 27.16 -33.88 -11.75
CA VAL A 345 27.87 -32.82 -12.50
C VAL A 345 29.37 -32.84 -12.19
N LEU A 346 29.75 -33.02 -10.93
CA LEU A 346 31.16 -33.10 -10.54
C LEU A 346 31.87 -34.32 -11.16
N PHE A 347 31.22 -35.48 -11.22
CA PHE A 347 31.78 -36.65 -11.88
C PHE A 347 31.90 -36.47 -13.41
N ALA A 348 30.91 -35.84 -14.05
CA ALA A 348 30.98 -35.50 -15.47
C ALA A 348 32.13 -34.50 -15.78
N CYS A 349 32.41 -33.56 -14.86
CA CYS A 349 33.56 -32.66 -14.96
C CYS A 349 34.90 -33.39 -14.76
N LYS A 350 34.98 -34.39 -13.87
CA LYS A 350 36.17 -35.26 -13.72
C LYS A 350 36.50 -36.00 -15.01
N GLU A 351 35.50 -36.61 -15.65
CA GLU A 351 35.68 -37.33 -16.92
C GLU A 351 36.13 -36.43 -18.08
N LYS A 352 35.61 -35.20 -18.15
CA LYS A 352 36.05 -34.22 -19.15
C LYS A 352 37.45 -33.64 -18.87
N GLY A 353 37.88 -33.60 -17.62
CA GLY A 353 39.20 -33.09 -17.21
C GLY A 353 40.36 -34.06 -17.44
N THR A 354 40.11 -35.35 -17.65
CA THR A 354 41.16 -36.37 -17.88
C THR A 354 41.43 -36.65 -19.37
N GLY A 355 40.67 -36.05 -20.28
CA GLY A 355 40.90 -36.14 -21.72
C GLY A 355 41.65 -34.92 -22.23
N THR A 356 42.98 -35.03 -22.41
CA THR A 356 43.86 -34.39 -23.41
C THR A 356 45.22 -34.04 -22.80
N THR A 357 46.14 -34.99 -22.83
CA THR A 357 47.59 -34.73 -23.02
C THR A 357 48.13 -35.86 -23.89
N GLY A 358 47.82 -35.78 -25.19
CA GLY A 358 48.53 -36.48 -26.24
C GLY A 358 49.27 -35.45 -27.08
N ASN A 359 50.53 -35.18 -26.73
CA ASN A 359 51.69 -35.15 -27.63
C ASN A 359 52.97 -35.00 -26.80
#